data_AF-A0A1Q6WID8-F1
#
_entry.id   AF-A0A1Q6WID8-F1
#
_cell.length_a   1.000
_cell.length_b   1.000
_cell.length_c   1.000
_cell.angle_alpha   90.00
_cell.angle_beta   90.00
_cell.angle_gamma   90.00
#
_symmetry.space_group_name_H-M   'P 1'
#
loop_
_entity.id
_entity.type
_entity.pdbx_description
1 polymer ?
#
loop_
_entity_poly.entity_id
_entity_poly.type
_entity_poly.pdbx_seq_one_letter_code
_entity_poly.pdbx_strand_id
1 'polypeptide(L)'
;MRLWRPETAVVAVDEVQFLDDGIVTVANTLADRGVRVVLAGIDMDFRGLPFGPVPTLLAIAEIVDKLQAICVVCGGPASRNQRLVNGKPAVWNSPTIMVGGRESYEARCRHCHKVPRADEDQTALL
;
A
#
# COMPACT_ATOMS: atom_id res chain seq x y z
N MET A 1 -15.65 27.51 1.75
CA MET A 1 -16.16 26.85 0.52
C MET A 1 -16.32 25.36 0.83
N ARG A 2 -17.53 24.80 0.70
CA ARG A 2 -17.80 23.37 0.96
C ARG A 2 -17.85 22.66 -0.41
N LEU A 3 -16.94 21.71 -0.64
CA LEU A 3 -16.79 21.02 -1.94
C LEU A 3 -17.66 19.75 -2.07
N TRP A 4 -18.55 19.50 -1.11
CA TRP A 4 -19.44 18.32 -1.11
C TRP A 4 -20.88 18.70 -0.73
N ARG A 5 -21.82 17.83 -1.11
CA ARG A 5 -23.24 18.07 -0.92
C ARG A 5 -23.66 17.80 0.54
N PRO A 6 -24.52 18.63 1.16
CA PRO A 6 -24.92 18.48 2.56
C PRO A 6 -25.50 17.09 2.91
N GLU A 7 -26.16 16.44 1.96
CA GLU A 7 -26.81 15.14 2.09
C GLU A 7 -25.86 13.93 1.87
N THR A 8 -24.57 14.16 1.62
CA THR A 8 -23.59 13.09 1.47
C THR A 8 -23.46 12.30 2.78
N ALA A 9 -23.96 11.06 2.79
CA ALA A 9 -23.88 10.15 3.94
C ALA A 9 -22.59 9.30 3.96
N VAL A 10 -21.98 9.07 2.79
CA VAL A 10 -20.80 8.21 2.65
C VAL A 10 -19.79 8.85 1.70
N VAL A 11 -18.51 8.78 2.05
CA VAL A 11 -17.38 9.13 1.18
C VAL A 11 -16.44 7.93 1.13
N ALA A 12 -16.13 7.47 -0.08
CA ALA A 12 -15.16 6.42 -0.32
C ALA A 12 -13.95 6.99 -1.06
N VAL A 13 -12.75 6.64 -0.61
CA VAL A 13 -11.49 7.04 -1.23
C VAL A 13 -10.67 5.79 -1.48
N ASP A 14 -10.27 5.60 -2.74
CA ASP A 14 -9.43 4.49 -3.17
C ASP A 14 -7.99 4.97 -3.37
N GLU A 15 -7.04 4.03 -3.29
CA GLU A 15 -5.61 4.26 -3.43
C GLU A 15 -5.04 5.38 -2.54
N VAL A 16 -5.51 5.46 -1.28
CA VAL A 16 -5.18 6.55 -0.35
C VAL A 16 -3.69 6.72 -0.07
N GLN A 17 -2.88 5.69 -0.31
CA GLN A 17 -1.43 5.75 -0.13
C GLN A 17 -0.74 6.78 -1.04
N PHE A 18 -1.39 7.18 -2.14
CA PHE A 18 -0.86 8.20 -3.06
C PHE A 18 -1.26 9.62 -2.68
N LEU A 19 -2.14 9.79 -1.68
CA LEU A 19 -2.49 11.11 -1.15
C LEU A 19 -1.45 11.56 -0.11
N ASP A 20 -1.46 12.86 0.18
CA ASP A 20 -0.66 13.43 1.26
C ASP A 20 -1.35 13.28 2.63
N ASP A 21 -0.65 13.67 3.70
CA ASP A 21 -1.15 13.60 5.07
C ASP A 21 -2.43 14.44 5.31
N GLY A 22 -2.80 15.33 4.39
CA GLY A 22 -4.06 16.07 4.42
C GLY A 22 -5.29 15.17 4.43
N ILE A 23 -5.21 13.96 3.84
CA ILE A 23 -6.31 12.99 3.85
C ILE A 23 -6.74 12.59 5.28
N VAL A 24 -5.79 12.58 6.23
CA VAL A 24 -6.07 12.26 7.64
C VAL A 24 -7.01 13.31 8.24
N THR A 25 -6.72 14.59 8.00
CA THR A 25 -7.56 15.70 8.46
C THR A 25 -8.94 15.66 7.80
N VAL A 26 -8.98 15.37 6.49
CA VAL A 26 -10.24 15.27 5.73
C VAL A 26 -11.11 14.14 6.25
N ALA A 27 -10.54 12.95 6.47
CA ALA A 27 -11.26 11.79 6.98
C ALA A 27 -11.89 12.06 8.35
N ASN A 28 -11.11 12.57 9.30
CA ASN A 28 -11.61 12.94 10.63
C ASN A 28 -12.70 14.01 10.55
N THR A 29 -12.49 15.07 9.76
CA THR A 29 -13.49 16.14 9.61
C THR A 29 -14.82 15.65 9.05
N LEU A 30 -14.80 14.65 8.16
CA LEU A 30 -16.00 14.04 7.61
C LEU A 30 -16.67 13.12 8.64
N ALA A 31 -15.90 12.28 9.33
CA ALA A 31 -16.38 11.39 10.38
C ALA A 31 -17.04 12.16 11.54
N ASP A 32 -16.41 13.25 12.02
CA ASP A 32 -16.95 14.14 13.05
C ASP A 32 -18.30 14.75 12.67
N ARG A 33 -18.61 14.84 11.37
CA ARG A 33 -19.87 15.36 10.83
C ARG A 33 -20.91 14.27 10.58
N GLY A 34 -20.66 13.05 11.02
CA GLY A 34 -21.54 11.89 10.83
C GLY A 34 -21.49 11.28 9.43
N VAL A 35 -20.51 11.63 8.60
CA VAL A 35 -20.31 11.00 7.29
C VAL A 35 -19.51 9.72 7.47
N ARG A 36 -20.01 8.60 6.93
CA ARG A 36 -19.24 7.35 6.90
C ARG A 36 -18.10 7.47 5.90
N VAL A 37 -16.86 7.35 6.36
CA VAL A 37 -15.67 7.38 5.51
C VAL A 37 -15.16 5.95 5.30
N VAL A 38 -14.93 5.58 4.05
CA VAL A 38 -14.34 4.28 3.67
C VAL A 38 -13.07 4.55 2.90
N LEU A 39 -11.94 4.07 3.42
CA LEU A 39 -10.62 4.29 2.83
C LEU A 39 -10.04 2.95 2.39
N ALA A 40 -9.59 2.87 1.14
CA ALA A 40 -8.91 1.70 0.58
C ALA A 40 -7.53 2.10 0.05
N GLY A 41 -6.53 1.25 0.28
CA GLY A 41 -5.17 1.47 -0.16
C GLY A 41 -4.23 0.37 0.30
N ILE A 42 -2.98 0.40 -0.17
CA ILE A 42 -1.94 -0.53 0.26
C ILE A 42 -1.23 -0.01 1.51
N ASP A 43 -1.02 -0.89 2.48
CA ASP A 43 -0.40 -0.54 3.77
C ASP A 43 1.13 -0.47 3.71
N MET A 44 1.74 -1.14 2.73
CA MET A 44 3.17 -1.16 2.50
C MET A 44 3.54 -1.01 1.02
N ASP A 45 4.68 -0.38 0.78
CA ASP A 45 5.31 -0.32 -0.54
C ASP A 45 6.00 -1.64 -0.93
N PHE A 46 6.65 -1.65 -2.10
CA PHE A 46 7.33 -2.85 -2.60
C PHE A 46 8.48 -3.34 -1.71
N ARG A 47 9.02 -2.47 -0.85
CA ARG A 47 10.09 -2.78 0.11
C ARG A 47 9.54 -3.39 1.39
N GLY A 48 8.22 -3.35 1.57
CA GLY A 48 7.57 -3.72 2.82
C GLY A 48 7.65 -2.62 3.88
N LEU A 49 7.89 -1.38 3.46
CA LEU A 49 7.86 -0.20 4.33
C LEU A 49 6.46 0.43 4.32
N PRO A 50 6.02 1.08 5.41
CA PRO A 50 4.72 1.73 5.46
C PRO A 50 4.53 2.75 4.32
N PHE A 51 3.37 2.78 3.66
CA PHE A 51 3.13 3.64 2.49
C PHE A 51 2.27 4.86 2.83
N GLY A 52 2.86 6.05 2.68
CA GLY A 52 2.13 7.32 2.70
C GLY A 52 1.38 7.53 4.01
N PRO A 53 0.14 8.06 3.98
CA PRO A 53 -0.64 8.34 5.18
C PRO A 53 -1.31 7.11 5.80
N VAL A 54 -1.23 5.95 5.15
CA VAL A 54 -1.95 4.72 5.56
C VAL A 54 -1.66 4.29 7.01
N PRO A 55 -0.42 4.35 7.52
CA PRO A 55 -0.14 3.93 8.91
C PRO A 55 -0.90 4.77 9.94
N THR A 56 -1.00 6.07 9.69
CA THR A 56 -1.77 6.99 10.54
C THR A 56 -3.26 6.70 10.42
N LEU A 57 -3.76 6.51 9.20
CA LEU A 57 -5.17 6.16 8.95
C LEU A 57 -5.57 4.86 9.66
N LEU A 58 -4.72 3.84 9.62
CA LEU A 58 -4.93 2.57 10.33
C LEU A 58 -4.98 2.74 11.85
N ALA A 59 -4.20 3.67 12.41
CA ALA A 59 -4.16 3.90 13.84
C ALA A 59 -5.39 4.64 14.38
N ILE A 60 -6.02 5.50 13.55
CA ILE A 60 -7.17 6.32 13.97
C ILE A 60 -8.52 5.74 13.57
N ALA A 61 -8.58 4.82 12.60
CA ALA A 61 -9.83 4.28 12.09
C ALA A 61 -10.58 3.45 13.14
N GLU A 62 -11.91 3.58 13.19
CA GLU A 62 -12.77 2.78 14.07
C GLU A 62 -12.82 1.30 13.67
N ILE A 63 -12.64 1.01 12.37
CA ILE A 63 -12.64 -0.35 11.81
C ILE A 63 -11.49 -0.48 10.81
N VAL A 64 -10.72 -1.56 10.95
CA VAL A 64 -9.59 -1.87 10.07
C VAL A 64 -9.71 -3.30 9.54
N ASP A 65 -9.88 -3.44 8.22
CA ASP A 65 -9.82 -4.71 7.52
C ASP A 65 -8.48 -4.84 6.78
N LYS A 66 -7.57 -5.66 7.32
CA LYS A 66 -6.29 -5.95 6.67
C LYS A 66 -6.41 -7.21 5.81
N LEU A 67 -6.66 -7.01 4.53
CA LEU A 67 -6.84 -8.11 3.59
C LEU A 67 -5.51 -8.78 3.22
N GLN A 68 -5.57 -10.10 2.98
CA GLN A 68 -4.44 -10.90 2.51
C GLN A 68 -4.76 -11.48 1.14
N ALA A 69 -3.75 -11.53 0.28
CA ALA A 69 -3.83 -12.24 -0.99
C ALA A 69 -3.30 -13.68 -0.85
N ILE A 70 -3.12 -14.37 -1.97
CA ILE A 70 -2.48 -15.70 -2.03
C ILE A 70 -1.07 -15.53 -2.55
N CYS A 71 -0.08 -16.12 -1.86
CA CYS A 71 1.30 -16.06 -2.30
C CYS A 71 1.49 -16.90 -3.56
N VAL A 72 1.96 -16.26 -4.63
CA VAL A 72 2.17 -16.94 -5.92
C VAL A 72 3.32 -17.97 -5.90
N VAL A 73 4.17 -17.94 -4.87
CA VAL A 73 5.32 -18.84 -4.74
C VAL A 73 4.97 -20.09 -3.92
N CYS A 74 4.32 -19.93 -2.77
CA CYS A 74 4.07 -21.03 -1.83
C CYS A 74 2.59 -21.32 -1.56
N GLY A 75 1.65 -20.56 -2.11
CA GLY A 75 0.21 -20.72 -1.88
C GLY A 75 -0.30 -20.24 -0.51
N GLY A 76 0.59 -19.89 0.42
CA GLY A 76 0.20 -19.37 1.74
C GLY A 76 -0.34 -17.92 1.70
N PRO A 77 -0.83 -17.38 2.84
CA PRO A 77 -1.33 -16.01 2.91
C PRO A 77 -0.26 -14.97 2.55
N ALA A 78 -0.54 -14.13 1.56
CA ALA A 78 0.35 -13.06 1.11
C ALA A 78 0.03 -11.75 1.82
N SER A 79 1.10 -11.06 2.23
CA SER A 79 1.04 -9.77 2.93
C SER A 79 2.05 -8.76 2.37
N ARG A 80 2.67 -9.05 1.23
CA ARG A 80 3.69 -8.21 0.59
C ARG A 80 3.42 -8.09 -0.90
N ASN A 81 3.68 -6.89 -1.43
CA ASN A 81 3.70 -6.61 -2.85
C ASN A 81 5.13 -6.77 -3.36
N GLN A 82 5.45 -7.91 -3.97
CA GLN A 82 6.74 -8.11 -4.63
C GLN A 82 6.75 -7.34 -5.95
N ARG A 83 7.63 -6.35 -6.07
CA ARG A 83 7.91 -5.75 -7.38
C ARG A 83 8.96 -6.56 -8.15
N LEU A 84 8.71 -6.74 -9.43
CA LEU A 84 9.63 -7.32 -10.40
C LEU A 84 9.98 -6.29 -11.48
N VAL A 85 11.25 -6.21 -11.85
CA VAL A 85 11.75 -5.46 -13.00
C VAL A 85 12.48 -6.46 -13.89
N ASN A 86 11.99 -6.63 -15.12
CA ASN A 86 12.49 -7.65 -16.06
C ASN A 86 12.54 -9.06 -15.44
N GLY A 87 11.49 -9.43 -14.71
CA GLY A 87 11.36 -10.74 -14.05
C GLY A 87 12.21 -10.94 -12.79
N LYS A 88 13.00 -9.93 -12.37
CA LYS A 88 13.85 -10.00 -11.18
C LYS A 88 13.32 -9.10 -10.06
N PRO A 89 13.47 -9.47 -8.77
CA PRO A 89 13.12 -8.58 -7.66
C PRO A 89 13.72 -7.19 -7.80
N ALA A 90 12.89 -6.16 -7.65
CA ALA A 90 13.36 -4.78 -7.69
C ALA A 90 14.32 -4.49 -6.53
N VAL A 91 15.42 -3.79 -6.82
CA VAL A 91 16.42 -3.41 -5.82
C VAL A 91 15.88 -2.37 -4.84
N TRP A 92 16.37 -2.38 -3.61
CA TRP A 92 15.91 -1.50 -2.53
C TRP A 92 15.83 -0.01 -2.91
N ASN A 93 16.82 0.50 -3.64
CA ASN A 93 16.93 1.91 -4.00
C ASN A 93 16.08 2.32 -5.22
N SER A 94 15.32 1.40 -5.82
CA SER A 94 14.48 1.77 -6.98
C SER A 94 13.27 2.61 -6.54
N PRO A 95 12.77 3.54 -7.39
CA PRO A 95 11.75 4.52 -7.00
C PRO A 95 10.52 3.87 -6.35
N THR A 96 9.95 4.49 -5.32
CA THR A 96 8.77 3.92 -4.62
C THR A 96 7.56 3.82 -5.53
N ILE A 97 7.28 4.90 -6.28
CA ILE A 97 6.13 4.99 -7.17
C ILE A 97 6.54 4.49 -8.55
N MET A 98 5.85 3.46 -9.02
CA MET A 98 5.93 2.97 -10.39
C MET A 98 4.54 2.51 -10.81
N VAL A 99 3.95 3.21 -11.77
CA VAL A 99 2.67 2.84 -12.37
C VAL A 99 2.94 1.70 -13.36
N GLY A 100 2.41 0.51 -13.09
CA GLY A 100 2.58 -0.68 -13.92
C GLY A 100 1.60 -1.78 -13.54
N GLY A 101 1.27 -2.67 -14.47
CA GLY A 101 0.28 -3.74 -14.30
C GLY A 101 0.86 -5.04 -13.71
N ARG A 102 0.21 -6.16 -14.02
CA ARG A 102 0.60 -7.51 -13.54
C ARG A 102 2.00 -7.93 -13.94
N GLU A 103 2.54 -7.40 -15.04
CA GLU A 103 3.93 -7.66 -15.43
C GLU A 103 4.97 -7.15 -14.41
N SER A 104 4.55 -6.30 -13.46
CA SER A 104 5.45 -5.63 -12.51
C SER A 104 5.27 -6.06 -11.04
N TYR A 105 4.16 -6.70 -10.66
CA TYR A 105 3.86 -6.99 -9.25
C TYR A 105 3.23 -8.36 -8.99
N GLU A 106 3.67 -9.01 -7.90
CA GLU A 106 3.15 -10.28 -7.41
C GLU A 106 2.82 -10.21 -5.91
N ALA A 107 1.73 -10.86 -5.50
CA ALA A 107 1.44 -11.07 -4.09
C ALA A 107 2.37 -12.15 -3.51
N ARG A 108 3.13 -11.81 -2.47
CA ARG A 108 4.00 -12.77 -1.76
C ARG A 108 3.79 -12.75 -0.26
N CYS A 109 4.05 -13.89 0.38
CA CYS A 109 4.14 -13.96 1.83
C CYS A 109 5.47 -13.33 2.29
N ARG A 110 5.60 -13.09 3.60
CA ARG A 110 6.81 -12.52 4.19
C ARG A 110 8.09 -13.31 3.85
N HIS A 111 8.00 -14.64 3.77
CA HIS A 111 9.14 -15.51 3.50
C HIS A 111 9.59 -15.48 2.04
N CYS A 112 8.66 -15.36 1.09
CA CYS A 112 8.96 -15.37 -0.35
C CYS A 112 9.26 -13.97 -0.91
N HIS A 113 8.98 -12.91 -0.15
CA HIS A 113 9.27 -11.52 -0.51
C HIS A 113 10.77 -11.25 -0.44
N LYS A 114 11.34 -10.73 -1.52
CA LYS A 114 12.77 -10.43 -1.66
C LYS A 114 12.95 -9.01 -2.15
N VAL A 115 13.83 -8.27 -1.48
CA VAL A 115 14.19 -6.90 -1.84
C VAL A 115 15.71 -6.80 -1.74
N PRO A 116 16.45 -7.17 -2.80
CA PRO A 116 17.90 -7.16 -2.76
C PRO A 116 18.42 -5.75 -2.51
N ARG A 117 19.42 -5.61 -1.64
CA ARG A 117 20.18 -4.36 -1.56
C ARG A 117 21.16 -4.28 -2.73
N ALA A 118 21.52 -3.06 -3.13
CA ALA A 118 22.37 -2.85 -4.29
C ALA A 118 23.79 -3.43 -4.11
N ASP A 119 24.21 -3.62 -2.87
CA ASP A 119 25.50 -4.14 -2.42
C ASP A 119 25.50 -5.66 -2.16
N GLU A 120 24.33 -6.31 -2.14
CA GLU A 120 24.21 -7.69 -1.65
C GLU A 120 24.36 -8.80 -2.71
N ASP A 121 24.58 -8.53 -4.02
CA ASP A 121 25.00 -9.60 -4.97
C ASP A 121 25.42 -9.12 -6.39
N GLN A 122 26.72 -8.84 -6.58
CA GLN A 122 27.44 -9.23 -7.81
C GLN A 122 28.70 -10.06 -7.52
N THR A 123 28.96 -10.41 -6.26
CA THR A 123 30.21 -11.07 -5.86
C THR A 123 30.07 -12.59 -5.67
N ALA A 124 28.86 -13.15 -5.77
CA ALA A 124 28.64 -14.61 -5.74
C ALA A 124 28.80 -15.31 -7.11
N LEU A 125 29.45 -14.65 -8.09
CA LEU A 125 29.81 -15.21 -9.40
C LEU A 125 31.32 -15.14 -9.70
N LEU A 126 32.17 -15.07 -8.67
CA LEU A 126 33.60 -15.39 -8.78
C LEU A 126 33.88 -16.77 -8.18
#